data_AF-A0A3C0YDM6-F1
#
_entry.id   AF-A0A3C0YDM6-F1
#
_cell.length_a   1.000
_cell.length_b   1.000
_cell.length_c   1.000
_cell.angle_alpha   90.00
_cell.angle_beta   90.00
_cell.angle_gamma   90.00
#
_symmetry.space_group_name_H-M   'P 1'
#
loop_
_entity.id
_entity.type
_entity.pdbx_description
1 polymer ?
#
loop_
_entity_poly.entity_id
_entity_poly.type
_entity_poly.pdbx_seq_one_letter_code
_entity_poly.pdbx_strand_id
1 'polypeptide(L)' 'MWLNFLSVDRRNTQYMMVIEDTAHRQQEPRLHALGKTDDGRTLHITVTLRQSGMLIRVISARDMHRKERAIYEQAD' A
#
# COMPACT_ATOMS: atom_id res chain seq x y z
N MET A 1 -2.31 -7.32 -18.33
CA MET A 1 -1.10 -6.47 -18.48
C MET A 1 -1.61 -5.05 -18.35
N TRP A 2 -1.44 -4.35 -17.24
CA TRP A 2 -0.17 -3.85 -16.71
C TRP A 2 -0.23 -3.74 -15.17
N LEU A 3 0.75 -4.34 -14.47
CA LEU A 3 1.02 -4.12 -13.05
C LEU A 3 2.09 -3.02 -12.98
N ASN A 4 1.73 -1.85 -12.43
CA ASN A 4 2.69 -0.80 -12.12
C ASN A 4 3.23 -1.06 -10.71
N PHE A 5 4.53 -1.32 -10.60
CA PHE A 5 5.24 -1.51 -9.33
C PHE A 5 5.88 -0.19 -8.93
N LEU A 6 5.41 0.42 -7.83
CA LEU A 6 6.08 1.55 -7.20
C LEU A 6 6.62 1.09 -5.85
N SER A 7 7.95 1.02 -5.75
CA SER A 7 8.67 0.75 -4.50
C SER A 7 8.82 2.05 -3.70
N VAL A 8 8.38 2.05 -2.44
CA VAL A 8 8.64 3.14 -1.49
C VAL A 8 9.71 2.66 -0.52
N ASP A 9 10.97 2.94 -0.83
CA ASP A 9 12.10 2.78 0.09
C ASP A 9 12.55 4.15 0.61
N ARG A 10 12.49 4.35 1.93
CA ARG A 10 13.52 5.08 2.67
C ARG A 10 13.67 4.51 4.08
N ARG A 11 14.43 3.41 4.16
CA ARG A 11 15.00 2.78 5.37
C ARG A 11 14.13 1.67 5.98
N ASN A 12 14.74 0.48 5.92
CA ASN A 12 14.50 -0.73 6.70
C ASN A 12 13.64 -1.81 6.02
N THR A 13 14.21 -3.02 6.01
CA THR A 13 13.86 -4.17 5.18
C THR A 13 12.56 -4.83 5.62
N GLN A 14 11.46 -4.52 4.94
CA GLN A 14 10.32 -5.43 4.76
C GLN A 14 9.51 -4.95 3.53
N TYR A 15 9.25 -5.84 2.58
CA TYR A 15 8.66 -5.48 1.29
C TYR A 15 7.23 -4.95 1.48
N MET A 16 6.97 -3.70 1.06
CA MET A 16 5.63 -3.10 1.07
C MET A 16 5.09 -3.09 -0.36
N MET A 17 4.03 -3.84 -0.62
CA MET A 17 3.41 -3.92 -1.95
C MET A 17 2.39 -2.79 -2.10
N VAL A 18 2.59 -1.91 -3.08
CA VAL A 18 1.69 -0.79 -3.38
C VAL A 18 0.91 -1.05 -4.67
N ILE A 19 -0.42 -1.01 -4.59
CA ILE A 19 -1.35 -1.17 -5.73
C ILE A 19 -2.09 0.16 -5.96
N GLU A 20 -2.08 0.64 -7.19
CA GLU A 20 -2.80 1.85 -7.61
C GLU A 20 -4.27 1.56 -7.88
N ASP A 21 -5.17 2.33 -7.27
CA ASP A 21 -6.61 2.28 -7.53
C ASP A 21 -7.01 3.39 -8.52
N THR A 22 -7.12 3.01 -9.79
CA THR A 22 -7.39 3.92 -10.90
C THR A 22 -8.89 4.28 -11.05
N ALA A 23 -9.78 3.72 -10.23
CA ALA A 23 -11.22 3.95 -10.35
C ALA A 23 -11.70 5.32 -9.81
N HIS A 24 -10.84 6.07 -9.10
CA HIS A 24 -11.22 7.31 -8.43
C HIS A 24 -10.68 8.57 -9.13
N ARG A 25 -11.28 8.90 -10.29
CA ARG A 25 -11.19 10.23 -10.93
C ARG A 25 -11.96 11.21 -10.03
N GLN A 26 -11.34 12.15 -9.31
CA GLN A 26 -11.10 13.51 -9.84
C GLN A 26 -10.09 14.37 -9.04
N GLN A 27 -9.49 13.97 -7.90
CA GLN A 27 -8.57 14.89 -7.19
C GLN A 27 -7.37 14.30 -6.43
N GLU A 28 -7.38 13.05 -5.94
CA GLU A 28 -6.22 12.49 -5.23
C GLU A 28 -6.10 10.97 -5.50
N PRO A 29 -4.99 10.46 -6.09
CA PRO A 29 -4.84 9.04 -6.38
C PRO A 29 -4.74 8.23 -5.08
N ARG A 30 -5.42 7.08 -5.04
CA ARG A 30 -5.40 6.17 -3.89
C ARG A 30 -4.43 5.03 -4.13
N LEU A 31 -3.65 4.75 -3.10
CA LEU A 31 -2.65 3.69 -3.09
C LEU A 31 -2.96 2.74 -1.94
N HIS A 32 -2.89 1.44 -2.23
CA HIS A 32 -3.09 0.37 -1.27
C HIS A 32 -1.76 -0.28 -0.96
N ALA A 33 -1.35 -0.26 0.31
CA ALA A 33 -0.13 -0.86 0.79
C ALA A 33 -0.43 -2.10 1.64
N LEU A 34 0.20 -3.21 1.30
CA LEU A 34 0.26 -4.40 2.15
C LEU A 34 1.64 -4.49 2.80
N GLY A 35 1.69 -4.63 4.12
CA GLY A 35 2.94 -4.69 4.86
C GLY A 35 2.80 -5.39 6.21
N LYS A 36 3.94 -5.63 6.85
CA LYS A 36 4.05 -6.22 8.19
C LYS A 36 4.78 -5.23 9.09
N THR A 37 4.28 -5.03 10.30
CA THR A 37 4.94 -4.22 11.34
C THR A 37 6.07 -5.01 12.01
N ASP A 38 6.93 -4.32 12.77
CA ASP A 38 8.05 -4.95 13.48
C ASP A 38 7.62 -6.02 14.49
N ASP A 39 6.44 -5.88 15.10
CA ASP A 39 5.82 -6.88 16.00
C ASP A 39 5.11 -8.02 15.23
N GLY A 40 5.17 -7.98 13.91
CA GLY A 40 4.72 -9.04 13.01
C GLY A 40 3.25 -8.98 12.60
N ARG A 41 2.54 -7.90 12.93
CA ARG A 41 1.15 -7.70 12.54
C ARG A 41 1.04 -7.29 11.07
N THR A 42 0.22 -8.00 10.31
CA THR A 42 -0.01 -7.73 8.88
C THR A 42 -1.11 -6.68 8.68
N LEU A 43 -0.79 -5.59 7.99
CA LEU A 43 -1.68 -4.45 7.79
C LEU A 43 -1.95 -4.21 6.30
N HIS A 44 -3.21 -3.87 6.01
CA HIS A 44 -3.59 -3.19 4.78
C HIS A 44 -3.83 -1.71 5.10
N ILE A 45 -3.05 -0.85 4.45
CA ILE A 45 -3.12 0.60 4.58
C ILE A 45 -3.59 1.20 3.25
N THR A 46 -4.65 2.00 3.29
CA THR A 46 -5.06 2.81 2.14
C THR A 46 -4.60 4.24 2.38
N VAL A 47 -3.86 4.80 1.43
CA VAL A 47 -3.39 6.18 1.48
C VAL A 47 -3.80 6.93 0.22
N THR A 48 -3.69 8.26 0.28
CA THR A 48 -3.78 9.10 -0.91
C THR A 48 -2.64 10.11 -0.96
N LEU A 49 -2.23 10.44 -2.17
CA LEU A 49 -1.19 11.43 -2.42
C LEU A 49 -1.80 12.82 -2.61
N ARG A 50 -1.28 13.79 -1.86
CA ARG A 50 -1.68 15.20 -1.90
C ARG A 50 -0.49 16.06 -2.29
N GLN A 51 -0.74 17.32 -2.65
CA GLN A 51 0.29 18.28 -3.09
C GLN A 51 1.22 17.67 -4.16
N SER A 52 0.62 17.16 -5.25
CA SER A 52 1.36 16.57 -6.37
C SER A 52 2.31 15.43 -5.97
N GLY A 53 1.96 14.63 -4.96
CA GLY A 53 2.77 13.50 -4.50
C GLY A 53 3.71 13.78 -3.35
N MET A 54 3.77 15.02 -2.85
CA MET A 54 4.67 15.40 -1.77
C MET A 54 4.18 14.97 -0.38
N LEU A 55 2.86 14.82 -0.21
CA LEU A 55 2.24 14.45 1.07
C LEU A 55 1.43 13.17 0.95
N ILE A 56 1.50 12.34 1.99
CA ILE A 56 0.70 11.13 2.14
C ILE A 56 -0.37 11.39 3.20
N ARG A 57 -1.64 11.17 2.86
CA ARG A 57 -2.74 11.10 3.85
C ARG A 57 -3.17 9.66 4.00
N VAL A 58 -3.13 9.15 5.23
CA VAL A 58 -3.73 7.85 5.57
C VAL A 58 -5.25 7.99 5.54
N ILE A 59 -5.91 7.11 4.77
CA ILE A 59 -7.37 7.00 4.70
C ILE A 59 -7.84 5.91 5.65
N SER A 60 -7.16 4.77 5.67
CA SER A 60 -7.44 3.67 6.59
C SER A 60 -6.19 2.83 6.86
N ALA A 61 -6.18 2.19 8.03
CA ALA A 61 -5.23 1.16 8.39
C ALA A 61 -6.00 0.06 9.14
N ARG A 62 -5.96 -1.16 8.63
CA ARG A 62 -6.66 -2.31 9.21
C ARG A 62 -5.84 -3.58 9.05
N ASP A 63 -6.23 -4.62 9.79
CA ASP A 63 -5.63 -5.93 9.61
C ASP A 63 -5.96 -6.49 8.22
N MET A 64 -5.01 -7.22 7.66
CA MET A 64 -5.22 -7.94 6.41
C MET A 64 -6.25 -9.07 6.58
N HIS A 65 -7.18 -9.16 5.65
CA HIS A 65 -8.05 -10.32 5.56
C HIS A 65 -7.35 -11.48 4.84
N ARG A 66 -7.94 -12.69 4.88
CA ARG A 66 -7.30 -13.93 4.41
C ARG A 66 -6.72 -13.84 2.99
N LYS A 67 -7.43 -13.18 2.06
CA LYS A 67 -6.97 -13.04 0.67
C LYS A 67 -5.80 -12.06 0.54
N GLU A 68 -5.82 -10.94 1.26
CA GLU A 68 -4.70 -9.99 1.30
C GLU A 68 -3.44 -10.61 1.86
N ARG A 69 -3.56 -11.41 2.93
CA ARG A 69 -2.40 -12.15 3.47
C ARG A 69 -1.81 -13.11 2.46
N ALA A 70 -2.66 -13.87 1.77
CA ALA A 70 -2.19 -14.78 0.73
C ALA A 70 -1.47 -14.06 -0.42
N ILE A 71 -1.92 -12.85 -0.79
CA ILE A 71 -1.22 -12.02 -1.79
C ILE A 71 0.12 -11.53 -1.24
N TYR A 72 0.15 -11.04 0.00
CA TYR A 72 1.37 -10.56 0.65
C TYR A 72 2.42 -11.66 0.78
N GLU A 73 2.02 -12.85 1.21
CA GLU A 73 2.90 -14.03 1.36
C GLU A 73 3.42 -14.58 0.02
N GLN A 74 2.74 -14.32 -1.10
CA GLN A 74 3.22 -14.69 -2.44
C GLN A 74 4.22 -13.69 -3.01
N ALA A 75 4.27 -12.48 -2.44
CA ALA A 75 5.14 -11.40 -2.88
C ALA A 75 6.48 -11.35 -2.12
N ASP A 76 6.54 -11.96 -0.92
CA ASP A 76 7.77 -12.27 -0.17
C ASP A 76 8.46 -13.54 -0.73
#